data_AF-A0ABD0P9G9-F1
#
_entry.id   AF-A0ABD0P9G9-F1
#
_cell.length_a   1.000
_cell.length_b   1.000
_cell.length_c   1.000
_cell.angle_alpha   90.00
_cell.angle_beta   90.00
_cell.angle_gamma   90.00
#
_symmetry.space_group_name_H-M   'P 1'
#
loop_
_entity.id
_entity.type
_entity.pdbx_description
1 polymer ?
#
loop_
_entity_poly.entity_id
_entity_poly.type
_entity_poly.pdbx_seq_one_letter_code
_entity_poly.pdbx_strand_id
1 'polypeptide(L)'
;NVLQDGSLVDLCGATLLWRTADGLFHTPTQKHLEALRQELNAARPQCPVGLNTLAFPSMQRCSRALTSVPTQEDKQPWVYLACGHVHGYHDWGHRSERDPNAQRECPMCRAVGPYVPLWLGCEPAFYVDTGAPTHAFVPCGHVCSEKFLYRTAPMLSTPHALSALPNSIWRK
;
A
#
# COMPACT_ATOMS: atom_id res chain seq x y z
N ASN A 1 12.92 0.53 -30.54
CA ASN A 1 12.41 0.54 -29.15
C ASN A 1 12.73 1.87 -28.51
N VAL A 2 11.71 2.66 -28.16
CA VAL A 2 11.85 3.95 -27.45
C VAL A 2 11.22 3.76 -26.07
N LEU A 3 11.97 4.08 -25.01
CA LEU A 3 11.47 4.00 -23.64
C LEU A 3 10.45 5.11 -23.38
N GLN A 4 9.28 4.74 -22.89
CA GLN A 4 8.25 5.68 -22.47
C GLN A 4 8.39 5.98 -20.98
N ASP A 5 7.99 7.17 -20.54
CA ASP A 5 7.98 7.52 -19.11
C ASP A 5 7.19 6.48 -18.30
N GLY A 6 7.77 5.96 -17.22
CA GLY A 6 7.19 4.90 -16.40
C GLY A 6 7.51 3.48 -16.87
N SER A 7 8.36 3.29 -17.90
CA SER A 7 8.76 1.94 -18.34
C SER A 7 9.51 1.20 -17.23
N LEU A 8 9.14 -0.05 -16.96
CA LEU A 8 9.92 -0.93 -16.10
C LEU A 8 10.89 -1.77 -16.93
N VAL A 9 12.14 -1.82 -16.49
CA VAL A 9 13.20 -2.63 -17.11
C VAL A 9 13.63 -3.69 -16.11
N ASP A 10 13.35 -4.95 -16.42
CA ASP A 10 13.80 -6.08 -15.61
C ASP A 10 15.19 -6.54 -16.06
N LEU A 11 16.13 -6.60 -15.11
CA LEU A 11 17.52 -7.01 -15.29
C LEU A 11 17.82 -8.30 -14.52
N CYS A 12 16.86 -9.24 -14.46
CA CYS A 12 17.02 -10.57 -13.86
C CYS A 12 17.53 -10.52 -12.40
N GLY A 13 16.91 -9.67 -11.59
CA GLY A 13 17.27 -9.45 -10.18
C GLY A 13 17.18 -8.00 -9.72
N ALA A 14 17.05 -7.07 -10.66
CA ALA A 14 16.74 -5.67 -10.38
C ALA A 14 15.70 -5.15 -11.39
N THR A 15 14.66 -4.49 -10.89
CA THR A 15 13.70 -3.77 -11.73
C THR A 15 14.02 -2.28 -11.66
N LEU A 16 14.33 -1.67 -12.80
CA LEU A 16 14.51 -0.22 -12.92
C LEU A 16 13.21 0.44 -13.38
N LEU A 17 12.86 1.56 -12.77
CA LEU A 17 11.81 2.44 -13.28
C LEU A 17 12.46 3.55 -14.12
N TRP A 18 12.20 3.55 -15.42
CA TRP A 18 12.60 4.63 -16.30
C TRP A 18 11.62 5.80 -16.18
N ARG A 19 12.15 6.99 -15.91
CA ARG A 19 11.41 8.25 -15.92
C ARG A 19 12.05 9.22 -16.89
N THR A 20 11.22 9.92 -17.66
CA THR A 20 11.64 11.05 -18.49
C THR A 20 11.98 12.25 -17.63
N ALA A 21 12.79 13.19 -18.15
CA ALA A 21 13.10 14.43 -17.44
C ALA A 21 11.84 15.24 -17.11
N ASP A 22 10.90 15.33 -18.07
CA ASP A 22 9.60 15.97 -17.86
C ASP A 22 8.77 15.24 -16.79
N GLY A 23 8.73 13.90 -16.86
CA GLY A 23 8.07 13.08 -15.86
C GLY A 23 8.63 13.28 -14.45
N LEU A 24 9.94 13.40 -14.29
CA LEU A 24 10.60 13.70 -13.01
C LEU A 24 10.29 15.12 -12.53
N PHE A 25 10.26 16.10 -13.43
CA PHE A 25 9.94 17.49 -13.09
C PHE A 25 8.52 17.63 -12.50
N HIS A 26 7.58 16.80 -12.97
CA HIS A 26 6.20 16.78 -12.50
C HIS A 26 5.95 15.79 -11.34
N THR A 27 6.99 15.17 -10.78
CA THR A 27 6.81 14.32 -9.58
C THR A 27 6.38 15.14 -8.37
N PRO A 28 5.56 14.58 -7.48
CA PRO A 28 5.25 15.24 -6.21
C PRO A 28 6.54 15.48 -5.41
N THR A 29 6.51 16.48 -4.54
CA THR A 29 7.59 16.65 -3.56
C THR A 29 7.35 15.75 -2.36
N GLN A 30 8.38 15.47 -1.55
CA GLN A 30 8.18 14.79 -0.26
C GLN A 30 7.18 15.52 0.65
N LYS A 31 7.13 16.86 0.57
CA LYS A 31 6.13 17.66 1.29
C LYS A 31 4.71 17.37 0.82
N HIS A 32 4.50 17.16 -0.48
CA HIS A 32 3.19 16.77 -1.02
C HIS A 32 2.77 15.40 -0.52
N LEU A 33 3.68 14.42 -0.48
CA LEU A 33 3.38 13.08 0.03
C LEU A 33 3.02 13.09 1.52
N GLU A 34 3.73 13.89 2.31
CA GLU A 34 3.42 14.08 3.74
C GLU A 34 2.09 14.81 3.94
N ALA A 35 1.76 15.81 3.12
CA ALA A 35 0.45 16.48 3.16
C ALA A 35 -0.69 15.51 2.82
N LEU A 36 -0.52 14.67 1.79
CA LEU A 36 -1.48 13.62 1.43
C LEU A 36 -1.70 12.64 2.60
N ARG A 37 -0.62 12.21 3.27
CA ARG A 37 -0.71 11.38 4.47
C ARG A 37 -1.53 12.05 5.57
N GLN A 38 -1.28 13.33 5.82
CA GLN A 38 -2.00 14.10 6.85
C GLN A 38 -3.48 14.24 6.51
N GLU A 39 -3.83 14.49 5.25
CA GLU A 39 -5.21 14.55 4.77
C GLU A 39 -5.95 13.23 5.00
N LEU A 40 -5.34 12.11 4.62
CA LEU A 40 -5.88 10.78 4.89
C LEU A 40 -6.11 10.58 6.39
N ASN A 41 -5.11 10.82 7.22
CA ASN A 41 -5.27 10.65 8.67
C ASN A 41 -6.32 11.60 9.29
N ALA A 42 -6.47 12.81 8.74
CA ALA A 42 -7.47 13.80 9.18
C ALA A 42 -8.91 13.37 8.88
N ALA A 43 -9.13 12.49 7.89
CA ALA A 43 -10.42 11.87 7.65
C ALA A 43 -10.82 10.84 8.72
N ARG A 44 -9.91 10.50 9.66
CA ARG A 44 -10.17 9.65 10.84
C ARG A 44 -10.92 8.36 10.51
N PRO A 45 -10.38 7.50 9.62
CA PRO A 45 -11.03 6.25 9.26
C PRO A 45 -11.17 5.35 10.50
N GLN A 46 -12.30 4.67 10.64
CA GLN A 46 -12.55 3.78 11.77
C GLN A 46 -12.31 2.32 11.40
N CYS A 47 -11.66 1.57 12.29
CA CYS A 47 -11.61 0.12 12.21
C CYS A 47 -13.03 -0.45 12.43
N PRO A 48 -13.58 -1.24 11.50
CA PRO A 48 -14.95 -1.76 11.62
C PRO A 48 -15.20 -2.63 12.87
N VAL A 49 -14.16 -3.29 13.36
CA VAL A 49 -14.25 -4.24 14.48
C VAL A 49 -13.62 -3.69 15.76
N GLY A 50 -12.43 -3.10 15.65
CA GLY A 50 -11.71 -2.57 16.80
C GLY A 50 -12.18 -1.20 17.27
N LEU A 51 -13.01 -0.51 16.48
CA LEU A 51 -13.54 0.84 16.74
C LEU A 51 -12.47 1.91 17.05
N ASN A 52 -11.21 1.62 16.68
CA ASN A 52 -10.09 2.53 16.78
C ASN A 52 -9.93 3.32 15.49
N THR A 53 -9.50 4.58 15.61
CA THR A 53 -9.15 5.40 14.45
C THR A 53 -7.83 4.94 13.85
N LEU A 54 -7.82 4.59 12.56
CA LEU A 54 -6.63 4.18 11.84
C LEU A 54 -5.86 5.39 11.32
N ALA A 55 -4.54 5.27 11.22
CA ALA A 55 -3.65 6.32 10.74
C ALA A 55 -2.37 5.75 10.13
N PHE A 56 -1.98 6.25 8.96
CA PHE A 56 -0.70 5.92 8.34
C PHE A 56 0.48 6.51 9.14
N PRO A 57 1.56 5.74 9.34
CA PRO A 57 2.76 6.22 10.03
C PRO A 57 3.48 7.30 9.22
N SER A 58 4.24 8.17 9.89
CA SER A 58 5.04 9.21 9.23
C SER A 58 6.08 8.59 8.29
N MET A 59 6.29 9.24 7.14
CA MET A 59 7.20 8.76 6.08
C MET A 59 8.67 8.72 6.53
N GLN A 60 9.07 9.56 7.49
CA GLN A 60 10.42 9.58 8.07
C GLN A 60 10.79 8.30 8.84
N ARG A 61 9.79 7.47 9.19
CA ARG A 61 9.99 6.16 9.82
C ARG A 61 10.03 4.99 8.83
N CYS A 62 9.55 5.17 7.59
CA CYS A 62 9.61 4.13 6.55
C CYS A 62 11.06 3.77 6.18
N SER A 63 12.00 4.71 6.30
CA SER A 63 13.44 4.47 6.09
C SER A 63 14.14 3.73 7.24
N ARG A 64 13.48 3.55 8.40
CA ARG A 64 14.06 2.95 9.62
C ARG A 64 13.32 1.70 10.12
N ALA A 65 12.41 1.14 9.31
CA ALA A 65 11.50 0.05 9.68
C ALA A 65 12.16 -1.34 9.87
N LEU A 66 13.47 -1.39 10.18
CA LEU A 66 14.14 -2.61 10.63
C LEU A 66 14.29 -2.69 12.14
N THR A 67 14.11 -1.60 12.89
CA THR A 67 14.35 -1.57 14.34
C THR A 67 13.52 -0.50 15.06
N SER A 68 12.36 -0.83 15.64
CA SER A 68 11.89 -0.36 16.98
C SER A 68 10.35 -0.39 17.19
N VAL A 69 9.95 -1.20 18.18
CA VAL A 69 8.93 -1.04 19.27
C VAL A 69 7.50 -0.50 18.92
N PRO A 70 6.43 -1.14 19.42
CA PRO A 70 5.12 -1.25 18.77
C PRO A 70 4.04 -0.23 19.19
N THR A 71 4.38 0.91 19.79
CA THR A 71 3.35 1.78 20.41
C THR A 71 2.48 2.57 19.42
N GLN A 72 2.81 2.58 18.14
CA GLN A 72 2.03 3.24 17.07
C GLN A 72 1.51 2.25 16.01
N GLU A 73 1.87 0.96 16.11
CA GLU A 73 1.51 -0.08 15.13
C GLU A 73 0.02 -0.46 15.20
N ASP A 74 -0.61 -0.33 16.36
CA ASP A 74 -2.05 -0.64 16.56
C ASP A 74 -2.97 0.21 15.69
N LYS A 75 -2.55 1.42 15.33
CA LYS A 75 -3.33 2.36 14.50
C LYS A 75 -3.01 2.24 13.02
N GLN A 76 -1.94 1.53 12.64
CA GLN A 76 -1.63 1.36 11.22
C GLN A 76 -2.78 0.59 10.54
N PRO A 77 -3.22 1.00 9.34
CA PRO A 77 -4.17 0.21 8.59
C PRO A 77 -3.53 -1.10 8.09
N TRP A 78 -4.23 -2.21 8.21
CA TRP A 78 -3.85 -3.53 7.71
C TRP A 78 -4.97 -4.09 6.85
N VAL A 79 -4.64 -4.76 5.76
CA VAL A 79 -5.60 -5.22 4.75
C VAL A 79 -5.62 -6.74 4.64
N TYR A 80 -6.80 -7.31 4.45
CA TYR A 80 -6.98 -8.68 3.98
C TYR A 80 -6.89 -8.70 2.46
N LEU A 81 -5.76 -9.14 1.90
CA LEU A 81 -5.50 -9.11 0.45
C LEU A 81 -6.41 -10.04 -0.37
N ALA A 82 -7.16 -10.95 0.26
CA ALA A 82 -8.16 -11.75 -0.44
C ALA A 82 -9.48 -10.99 -0.71
N CYS A 83 -9.78 -9.91 0.04
CA CYS A 83 -11.08 -9.24 -0.05
C CYS A 83 -11.04 -7.70 0.03
N GLY A 84 -9.90 -7.10 0.38
CA GLY A 84 -9.74 -5.64 0.45
C GLY A 84 -10.27 -4.98 1.71
N HIS A 85 -10.80 -5.75 2.67
CA HIS A 85 -11.24 -5.21 3.95
C HIS A 85 -10.05 -4.78 4.78
N VAL A 86 -10.17 -3.63 5.42
CA VAL A 86 -9.09 -3.01 6.20
C VAL A 86 -9.48 -2.89 7.67
N HIS A 87 -8.53 -3.21 8.52
CA HIS A 87 -8.63 -3.22 9.97
C HIS A 87 -7.40 -2.56 10.60
N GLY A 88 -7.42 -2.35 11.91
CA GLY A 88 -6.19 -2.14 12.68
C GLY A 88 -5.52 -3.48 12.95
N TYR A 89 -4.23 -3.46 13.31
CA TYR A 89 -3.52 -4.70 13.63
C TYR A 89 -4.27 -5.53 14.69
N HIS A 90 -4.25 -6.84 14.49
CA HIS A 90 -4.72 -7.82 15.47
C HIS A 90 -3.98 -9.14 15.29
N ASP A 91 -3.92 -9.92 16.36
CA ASP A 91 -3.18 -11.18 16.46
C ASP A 91 -4.08 -12.42 16.48
N TRP A 92 -5.39 -12.27 16.24
CA TRP A 92 -6.35 -13.38 16.18
C TRP A 92 -6.73 -13.76 14.75
N GLY A 93 -7.59 -14.77 14.60
CA GLY A 93 -8.13 -15.19 13.29
C GLY A 93 -7.17 -15.99 12.42
N HIS A 94 -6.10 -16.53 13.01
CA HIS A 94 -5.19 -17.45 12.37
C HIS A 94 -5.89 -18.79 12.08
N ARG A 95 -5.78 -19.30 10.85
CA ARG A 95 -6.26 -20.65 10.50
C ARG A 95 -5.21 -21.75 10.65
N SER A 96 -3.94 -21.40 10.86
CA SER A 96 -2.84 -22.33 11.12
C SER A 96 -1.83 -21.69 12.06
N GLU A 97 -1.48 -22.38 13.16
CA GLU A 97 -0.43 -21.95 14.10
C GLU A 97 0.98 -22.18 13.55
N ARG A 98 1.12 -23.02 12.51
CA ARG A 98 2.43 -23.53 12.05
C ARG A 98 3.07 -22.70 10.95
N ASP A 99 2.35 -21.74 10.38
CA ASP A 99 2.87 -20.86 9.34
C ASP A 99 2.69 -19.40 9.76
N PRO A 100 3.77 -18.72 10.21
CA PRO A 100 3.70 -17.29 10.52
C PRO A 100 3.36 -16.45 9.29
N ASN A 101 3.41 -17.02 8.08
CA ASN A 101 2.95 -16.39 6.84
C ASN A 101 1.41 -16.44 6.69
N ALA A 102 0.78 -15.63 7.53
CA ALA A 102 -0.16 -14.59 7.11
C ALA A 102 -1.56 -14.96 6.62
N GLN A 103 -1.98 -16.23 6.55
CA GLN A 103 -3.38 -16.53 6.20
C GLN A 103 -4.32 -16.30 7.40
N ARG A 104 -5.13 -15.24 7.29
CA ARG A 104 -6.14 -14.88 8.27
C ARG A 104 -7.53 -14.90 7.67
N GLU A 105 -8.51 -15.24 8.49
CA GLU A 105 -9.93 -15.11 8.15
C GLU A 105 -10.41 -13.68 8.40
N CYS A 106 -10.95 -13.04 7.36
CA CYS A 106 -11.55 -11.72 7.49
C CYS A 106 -12.83 -11.78 8.34
N PRO A 107 -12.94 -11.00 9.43
CA PRO A 107 -14.12 -11.01 10.30
C PRO A 107 -15.39 -10.47 9.62
N MET A 108 -15.23 -9.69 8.54
CA MET A 108 -16.36 -9.06 7.83
C MET A 108 -17.01 -10.00 6.82
N CYS A 109 -16.22 -10.85 6.14
CA CYS A 109 -16.69 -11.63 4.99
C CYS A 109 -16.22 -13.08 4.95
N ARG A 110 -15.41 -13.51 5.93
CA ARG A 110 -14.84 -14.87 6.07
C ARG A 110 -13.88 -15.31 4.96
N ALA A 111 -13.51 -14.40 4.04
CA ALA A 111 -12.44 -14.65 3.09
C ALA A 111 -11.12 -14.94 3.82
N VAL A 112 -10.37 -15.94 3.35
CA VAL A 112 -9.08 -16.33 3.93
C VAL A 112 -7.97 -15.89 2.99
N GLY A 113 -6.98 -15.18 3.54
CA GLY A 113 -5.82 -14.78 2.75
C GLY A 113 -4.81 -13.96 3.54
N PRO A 114 -3.79 -13.43 2.85
CA PRO A 114 -2.74 -12.64 3.48
C PRO A 114 -3.29 -11.42 4.20
N TYR A 115 -2.83 -11.20 5.43
CA TYR A 115 -3.10 -10.00 6.21
C TYR A 115 -1.81 -9.20 6.42
N VAL A 116 -1.73 -8.02 5.79
CA VAL A 116 -0.49 -7.24 5.69
C VAL A 116 -0.71 -5.77 6.07
N PRO A 117 0.32 -5.07 6.57
CA PRO A 117 0.23 -3.63 6.81
C PRO A 117 0.13 -2.87 5.49
N LEU A 118 -0.65 -1.79 5.48
CA LEU A 118 -0.69 -0.84 4.38
C LEU A 118 0.37 0.25 4.54
N TRP A 119 1.01 0.62 3.43
CA TRP A 119 2.10 1.60 3.39
C TRP A 119 1.87 2.67 2.33
N LEU A 120 2.06 3.94 2.68
CA LEU A 120 2.19 5.02 1.71
C LEU A 120 3.63 5.06 1.20
N GLY A 121 3.83 4.99 -0.12
CA GLY A 121 5.16 5.02 -0.73
C GLY A 121 5.90 6.32 -0.42
N CYS A 122 7.16 6.25 0.00
CA CYS A 122 7.99 7.41 0.36
C CYS A 122 8.82 7.99 -0.78
N GLU A 123 8.91 7.29 -1.90
CA GLU A 123 9.74 7.68 -3.04
C GLU A 123 8.92 8.46 -4.07
N PRO A 124 9.13 9.78 -4.24
CA PRO A 124 8.31 10.58 -5.14
C PRO A 124 8.49 10.21 -6.61
N ALA A 125 9.65 9.66 -6.98
CA ALA A 125 9.91 9.16 -8.33
C ALA A 125 9.00 7.98 -8.72
N PHE A 126 8.28 7.36 -7.77
CA PHE A 126 7.29 6.32 -8.06
C PHE A 126 5.89 6.89 -8.29
N TYR A 127 5.64 8.17 -8.04
CA TYR A 127 4.33 8.75 -8.28
C TYR A 127 4.23 9.29 -9.72
N VAL A 128 3.16 8.91 -10.41
CA VAL A 128 2.82 9.40 -11.76
C VAL A 128 1.67 10.41 -11.74
N ASP A 129 1.11 10.65 -10.56
CA ASP A 129 0.08 11.63 -10.25
C ASP A 129 0.07 11.92 -8.74
N THR A 130 -0.80 12.84 -8.34
CA THR A 130 -1.07 13.21 -6.95
C THR A 130 -2.48 12.79 -6.52
N GLY A 131 -3.05 11.76 -7.16
CA GLY A 131 -4.39 11.27 -6.86
C GLY A 131 -4.46 10.55 -5.51
N ALA A 132 -5.67 10.42 -4.97
CA ALA A 132 -5.89 9.69 -3.73
C ALA A 132 -5.48 8.21 -3.87
N PRO A 133 -4.85 7.61 -2.84
CA PRO A 133 -4.44 6.21 -2.87
C PRO A 133 -5.64 5.30 -2.64
N THR A 134 -6.28 4.91 -3.74
CA THR A 134 -7.50 4.10 -3.75
C THR A 134 -7.24 2.61 -3.84
N HIS A 135 -6.01 2.21 -4.13
CA HIS A 135 -5.60 0.85 -4.47
C HIS A 135 -4.42 0.40 -3.61
N ALA A 136 -4.22 -0.91 -3.45
CA ALA A 136 -3.06 -1.48 -2.76
C ALA A 136 -2.45 -2.62 -3.56
N PHE A 137 -1.12 -2.72 -3.57
CA PHE A 137 -0.39 -3.77 -4.27
C PHE A 137 -0.38 -5.08 -3.49
N VAL A 138 -0.68 -6.17 -4.19
CA VAL A 138 -0.46 -7.54 -3.69
C VAL A 138 0.93 -8.00 -4.16
N PRO A 139 1.75 -8.61 -3.27
CA PRO A 139 1.47 -8.97 -1.88
C PRO A 139 1.90 -7.92 -0.83
N CYS A 140 2.49 -6.80 -1.23
CA CYS A 140 3.25 -5.94 -0.30
C CYS A 140 2.46 -4.87 0.46
N GLY A 141 1.18 -4.63 0.13
CA GLY A 141 0.32 -3.67 0.83
C GLY A 141 0.64 -2.19 0.55
N HIS A 142 1.51 -1.88 -0.40
CA HIS A 142 1.78 -0.48 -0.77
C HIS A 142 0.58 0.13 -1.48
N VAL A 143 0.11 1.28 -0.98
CA VAL A 143 -1.05 1.95 -1.55
C VAL A 143 -0.66 2.87 -2.70
N CYS A 144 -1.51 2.95 -3.70
CA CYS A 144 -1.31 3.77 -4.90
C CYS A 144 -2.65 4.30 -5.44
N SER A 145 -2.56 5.30 -6.32
CA SER A 145 -3.71 5.77 -7.08
C SER A 145 -4.08 4.78 -8.18
N GLU A 146 -5.34 4.83 -8.62
CA GLU A 146 -5.83 4.03 -9.75
C GLU A 146 -5.03 4.27 -11.03
N LYS A 147 -4.68 5.53 -11.30
CA LYS A 147 -3.90 5.89 -12.50
C LYS A 147 -2.47 5.36 -12.43
N PHE A 148 -1.83 5.31 -11.26
CA PHE A 148 -0.56 4.63 -11.10
C PHE A 148 -0.67 3.14 -11.40
N LEU A 149 -1.69 2.48 -10.84
CA LEU A 149 -1.95 1.07 -11.10
C LEU A 149 -2.15 0.82 -12.60
N TYR A 150 -3.02 1.56 -13.27
CA TYR A 150 -3.33 1.32 -14.70
C TYR A 150 -2.10 1.48 -15.61
N ARG A 151 -1.18 2.37 -15.24
CA ARG A 151 0.06 2.62 -15.99
C ARG A 151 1.11 1.55 -15.75
N THR A 152 1.15 0.95 -14.55
CA THR A 152 2.21 0.00 -14.15
C THR A 152 1.76 -1.46 -14.21
N ALA A 153 0.46 -1.75 -14.05
CA ALA A 153 -0.10 -3.11 -14.08
C ALA A 153 0.23 -3.90 -15.35
N PRO A 154 0.22 -3.32 -16.58
CA PRO A 154 0.63 -4.06 -17.77
C PRO A 154 2.10 -4.50 -17.71
N MET A 155 2.94 -3.71 -17.03
CA MET A 155 4.40 -3.91 -16.97
C MET A 155 4.86 -4.85 -15.85
N LEU A 156 4.05 -5.01 -14.80
CA LEU A 156 4.31 -5.95 -13.70
C LEU A 156 3.62 -7.32 -13.89
N SER A 157 3.16 -7.64 -15.10
CA SER A 157 2.55 -8.93 -15.45
C SER A 157 3.58 -10.07 -15.55
N THR A 158 4.32 -10.32 -14.46
CA THR A 158 4.85 -11.66 -14.15
C THR A 158 3.79 -12.39 -13.30
N PRO A 159 3.83 -13.74 -13.15
CA PRO A 159 2.65 -14.61 -12.99
C PRO A 159 1.85 -14.49 -11.67
N HIS A 160 2.12 -13.46 -10.87
CA HIS A 160 1.35 -13.09 -9.68
C HIS A 160 0.65 -11.76 -9.98
N ALA A 161 -0.48 -11.87 -10.69
CA ALA A 161 -1.31 -10.74 -11.07
C ALA A 161 -1.49 -9.78 -9.88
N LEU A 162 -1.06 -8.53 -10.05
CA LEU A 162 -1.39 -7.44 -9.14
C LEU A 162 -2.91 -7.22 -9.16
N SER A 163 -3.63 -7.94 -8.30
CA SER A 163 -4.97 -7.54 -7.92
C SER A 163 -4.81 -6.33 -7.00
N ALA A 164 -5.12 -5.15 -7.51
CA ALA A 164 -5.32 -4.02 -6.63
C ALA A 164 -6.77 -4.02 -6.16
N LEU A 165 -6.95 -4.09 -4.85
CA LEU A 165 -8.28 -4.04 -4.27
C LEU A 165 -8.64 -2.56 -4.03
N PRO A 166 -9.88 -2.15 -4.35
CA PRO A 166 -10.36 -0.85 -3.92
C PRO A 166 -10.32 -0.81 -2.39
N ASN A 167 -9.53 0.10 -1.82
CA ASN A 167 -9.47 0.29 -0.38
C ASN A 167 -10.78 0.92 0.09
N SER A 168 -11.57 0.15 0.84
CA SER A 168 -12.85 0.60 1.42
C SER A 168 -12.67 1.57 2.60
N ILE A 169 -11.44 1.87 3.03
CA ILE A 169 -11.14 2.77 4.16
C ILE A 169 -11.68 4.19 3.93
N TRP A 170 -11.60 4.66 2.68
CA TRP A 170 -11.75 6.09 2.34
C TRP A 170 -13.04 6.42 1.60
N ARG A 171 -13.88 5.41 1.32
CA ARG A 171 -15.21 5.63 0.78
C ARG A 171 -16.17 5.74 1.95
N LYS A 172 -16.62 6.97 2.25
CA LYS A 172 -17.80 7.21 3.07
C LYS A 172 -19.01 6.51 2.47
#